data_AF-A0A9D8TSU2-F1
#
_entry.id   AF-A0A9D8TSU2-F1
#
_cell.length_a   1.000
_cell.length_b   1.000
_cell.length_c   1.000
_cell.angle_alpha   90.00
_cell.angle_beta   90.00
_cell.angle_gamma   90.00
#
_symmetry.space_group_name_H-M   'P 1'
#
loop_
_entity.id
_entity.type
_entity.pdbx_description
1 polymer ?
#
loop_
_entity_poly.entity_id
_entity_poly.type
_entity_poly.pdbx_seq_one_letter_code
_entity_poly.pdbx_strand_id
1 'polypeptide(L)' 'MDEFLRKRKEELQRSGYKPTYLEVDEFAIHKGHSYASCVMDLETGEILWVGKGVAWRISESSSRSMTWNV' A
#
# COMPACT_ATOMS: atom_id res chain seq x y z
N MET A 1 6.48 -19.20 -4.77
CA MET A 1 6.39 -17.77 -4.35
C MET A 1 5.85 -17.68 -2.93
N ASP A 2 4.68 -18.26 -2.66
CA ASP A 2 4.00 -18.13 -1.36
C ASP A 2 4.75 -18.75 -0.17
N GLU A 3 5.48 -19.84 -0.39
CA GLU A 3 6.26 -20.48 0.68
C GLU A 3 7.41 -19.59 1.18
N PHE A 4 8.07 -18.87 0.29
CA PHE A 4 9.14 -17.93 0.64
C PHE A 4 8.59 -16.78 1.50
N LEU A 5 7.45 -16.21 1.08
CA LEU A 5 6.78 -15.13 1.83
C LEU A 5 6.33 -15.60 3.22
N ARG A 6 5.80 -16.84 3.31
CA ARG A 6 5.43 -17.44 4.60
C ARG A 6 6.64 -17.60 5.52
N LYS A 7 7.74 -18.16 5.01
CA LYS A 7 8.97 -18.35 5.78
C LYS A 7 9.53 -17.00 6.27
N ARG A 8 9.55 -16.00 5.39
CA ARG A 8 10.01 -14.64 5.75
C ARG A 8 9.14 -14.03 6.85
N LYS A 9 7.82 -14.17 6.76
CA LYS A 9 6.89 -13.72 7.80
C LYS A 9 7.15 -14.40 9.15
N GLU A 10 7.39 -15.71 9.16
CA GLU A 10 7.73 -16.46 10.38
C GLU A 10 9.06 -15.99 11.00
N GLU A 11 10.06 -15.67 10.17
CA GLU A 11 11.35 -15.12 10.63
C GLU A 11 11.20 -13.73 11.26
N LEU A 12 10.42 -12.85 10.63
CA LEU A 12 10.12 -11.51 11.18
C LEU A 12 9.38 -11.62 12.52
N GLN A 13 8.43 -12.54 12.64
CA GLN A 13 7.73 -12.78 13.91
C GLN A 13 8.66 -13.33 14.99
N ARG A 14 9.52 -14.31 14.64
CA ARG A 14 10.45 -14.94 15.59
C ARG A 14 11.50 -13.97 16.12
N SER A 15 11.99 -13.07 15.26
CA SER A 15 12.97 -12.05 15.66
C SER A 15 12.36 -10.92 16.48
N GLY A 16 11.03 -10.87 16.63
CA GLY A 16 10.34 -9.75 17.29
C GLY A 16 10.48 -8.46 16.51
N TYR A 17 10.58 -8.56 15.18
CA TYR A 17 10.80 -7.43 14.28
C TYR A 17 9.74 -6.35 14.47
N LYS A 18 10.20 -5.11 14.66
CA LYS A 18 9.38 -3.92 14.84
C LYS A 18 10.01 -2.79 14.02
N PRO A 19 9.49 -2.50 12.82
CA PRO A 19 10.01 -1.41 12.00
C PRO A 19 9.80 -0.07 12.72
N THR A 20 10.81 0.80 12.68
CA THR A 20 10.76 2.12 13.34
C THR A 20 10.20 3.19 12.40
N TYR A 21 10.52 3.09 11.11
CA TYR A 21 10.16 4.07 10.10
C TYR A 21 9.39 3.39 8.97
N LEU A 22 8.13 3.76 8.82
CA LEU A 22 7.28 3.25 7.75
C LEU A 22 7.08 4.33 6.69
N GLU A 23 7.23 3.93 5.43
CA GLU A 23 6.79 4.71 4.28
C GLU A 23 5.55 4.06 3.67
N VAL A 24 4.59 4.91 3.34
CA VAL A 24 3.35 4.53 2.65
C VAL A 24 3.33 5.32 1.35
N ASP A 25 3.18 4.62 0.24
CA ASP A 25 3.10 5.25 -1.08
C ASP A 25 1.89 4.73 -1.86
N GLU A 26 1.42 5.56 -2.80
CA GLU A 26 0.39 5.22 -3.78
C GLU A 26 0.86 5.59 -5.18
N PHE A 27 1.03 4.58 -6.04
CA PHE A 27 1.47 4.77 -7.42
C PHE A 27 0.47 4.23 -8.43
N ALA A 28 0.42 4.88 -9.59
CA ALA A 28 -0.44 4.46 -10.70
C ALA A 28 0.14 3.24 -11.42
N ILE A 29 -0.62 2.15 -11.49
CA ILE A 29 -0.23 0.89 -12.16
C ILE A 29 -0.39 1.02 -13.68
N HIS A 30 -1.41 1.77 -14.12
CA HIS A 30 -1.72 1.96 -15.53
C HIS A 30 -2.40 3.31 -15.78
N LYS A 31 -2.29 3.84 -17.00
CA LYS A 31 -3.06 5.01 -17.42
C LYS A 31 -4.56 4.69 -17.35
N GLY A 32 -5.31 5.44 -16.54
CA GLY A 32 -6.73 5.18 -16.27
C GLY A 32 -7.08 4.98 -14.79
N HIS A 33 -6.32 5.55 -13.86
CA HIS A 33 -6.68 5.65 -12.43
C HIS A 33 -6.76 4.33 -11.66
N SER A 34 -5.96 3.33 -12.08
CA SER A 34 -5.71 2.15 -11.25
C SER A 34 -4.48 2.39 -10.39
N TYR A 35 -4.69 2.52 -9.08
CA TYR A 35 -3.63 2.79 -8.12
C TYR A 35 -3.28 1.52 -7.33
N ALA A 36 -2.03 1.37 -6.91
CA ALA A 36 -1.61 0.43 -5.88
C ALA A 36 -1.06 1.23 -4.71
N SER A 37 -1.36 0.78 -3.50
CA SER A 37 -0.75 1.31 -2.30
C SER A 37 0.25 0.29 -1.77
N CYS A 38 1.41 0.72 -1.30
CA CYS A 38 2.38 -0.14 -0.63
C CYS A 38 2.80 0.45 0.72
N VAL A 39 3.22 -0.45 1.62
CA VAL A 39 3.84 -0.11 2.89
C VAL A 39 5.21 -0.76 2.91
N MET A 40 6.24 0.02 3.23
CA MET A 40 7.62 -0.46 3.33
C MET A 40 8.27 0.01 4.62
N ASP A 41 9.24 -0.77 5.09
CA ASP A 41 10.16 -0.33 6.12
C ASP A 41 11.30 0.48 5.48
N LEU A 42 11.49 1.71 5.94
CA LEU A 42 12.52 2.61 5.44
C LEU A 42 13.93 2.22 5.90
N GLU A 43 14.06 1.48 7.01
CA GLU A 43 15.37 1.09 7.51
C GLU A 43 15.97 -0.04 6.66
N THR A 44 15.16 -1.04 6.32
CA THR A 44 15.60 -2.20 5.53
C THR A 44 15.31 -2.08 4.04
N GLY A 45 14.38 -1.20 3.65
CA GLY A 45 13.84 -1.13 2.29
C GLY A 45 12.88 -2.28 1.95
N GLU A 46 12.48 -3.11 2.92
CA GLU A 46 11.60 -4.26 2.69
C GLU A 46 10.15 -3.82 2.51
N ILE A 47 9.49 -4.30 1.46
CA ILE A 47 8.06 -4.10 1.25
C ILE A 47 7.27 -5.04 2.17
N LEU A 48 6.53 -4.47 3.11
CA LEU A 48 5.74 -5.20 4.09
C LEU A 48 4.36 -5.56 3.56
N TRP A 49 3.79 -4.72 2.69
CA TRP A 49 2.47 -4.93 2.13
C TRP A 49 2.29 -4.21 0.79
N VAL A 50 1.51 -4.83 -0.10
CA VAL A 50 1.03 -4.21 -1.34
C VAL A 50 -0.46 -4.51 -1.48
N GLY A 51 -1.25 -3.50 -1.77
CA GLY A 51 -2.67 -3.63 -2.06
C GLY A 51 -3.08 -2.88 -3.31
N LYS A 52 -4.10 -3.41 -3.98
CA LYS A 52 -4.72 -2.74 -5.11
C LYS A 52 -5.68 -1.66 -4.59
N GLY A 53 -5.46 -0.42 -4.98
CA GLY A 53 -6.36 0.68 -4.72
C GLY A 53 -7.69 0.51 -5.46
N VAL A 54 -8.77 1.01 -4.86
CA VAL A 54 -10.07 1.10 -5.52
C VAL A 54 -10.08 2.31 -6.44
N ALA A 55 -10.24 2.09 -7.74
CA ALA A 55 -10.48 3.18 -8.68
C ALA A 55 -11.89 3.73 -8.44
N TRP A 56 -11.99 4.93 -7.86
CA TRP A 56 -13.27 5.63 -7.80
C TRP A 56 -13.67 6.00 -9.22
N ARG A 57 -14.71 5.33 -9.75
CA ARG A 57 -15.29 5.67 -11.03
C ARG A 57 -16.10 6.96 -10.86
N ILE A 58 -15.49 8.10 -11.12
CA ILE A 58 -16.23 9.37 -11.19
C ILE A 58 -17.04 9.33 -12.48
N SER A 59 -18.34 9.00 -12.38
CA SER A 59 -19.28 9.27 -13.46
C SER A 59 -19.54 10.76 -13.52
N GLU A 60 -19.32 11.35 -14.70
CA GLU A 60 -19.34 12.79 -15.02
C GLU A 60 -20.76 13.39 -15.01
N SER A 61 -21.54 13.07 -13.99
CA SER A 61 -22.91 13.56 -13.80
C SER A 61 -23.26 13.70 -12.33
N SER A 62 -22.36 14.28 -11.55
CA SER A 62 -22.77 15.05 -10.37
C SER A 62 -21.65 15.99 -9.94
N SER A 63 -21.82 17.28 -10.22
CA SER A 63 -21.10 18.34 -9.49
C SER A 63 -21.42 18.23 -8.01
N ARG A 64 -20.62 17.46 -7.27
CA ARG A 64 -20.57 17.53 -5.81
C ARG A 64 -19.12 17.80 -5.43
N SER A 65 -18.89 19.06 -5.07
CA SER A 65 -17.69 19.57 -4.41
C SER A 65 -17.25 18.62 -3.29
N MET A 66 -16.05 18.04 -3.42
CA MET A 66 -15.37 17.39 -2.30
C MET A 66 -14.79 18.48 -1.40
N THR A 67 -15.48 18.80 -0.31
CA THR A 67 -14.89 19.54 0.81
C THR A 67 -14.17 18.55 1.71
N TRP A 68 -12.85 18.67 1.80
CA TRP A 68 -12.06 18.05 2.85
C TRP A 68 -12.29 18.85 4.14
N ASN A 69 -12.91 18.24 5.14
CA ASN A 69 -12.93 18.81 6.48
C ASN A 69 -11.60 18.44 7.15
N VAL A 70 -10.78 19.46 7.42
CA VAL A 70 -9.69 19.42 8.41
C VAL A 70 -10.22 19.89 9.76
#